data_AF-A0A2R7QZK2-F1
#
_entry.id   AF-A0A2R7QZK2-F1
#
_cell.length_a   1.000
_cell.length_b   1.000
_cell.length_c   1.000
_cell.angle_alpha   90.00
_cell.angle_beta   90.00
_cell.angle_gamma   90.00
#
_symmetry.space_group_name_H-M   'P 1'
#
loop_
_entity.id
_entity.type
_entity.pdbx_description
1 polymer ?
#
loop_
_entity_poly.entity_id
_entity_poly.type
_entity_poly.pdbx_seq_one_letter_code
_entity_poly.pdbx_strand_id
1 'polypeptide(L)'
;MKGRRARRCSVLLLGLVMSGAAAAAVEGNATLTTDYVWRGSSQSDGDPAAQAGVKLGSESGWYASVWGSGVSFQPDNGARSEFDVVAGWGGALGQDWALDVNLTRYLYPSSTVDLNWTELNSTLTWQQRY
;
A
#
# COMPACT_ATOMS: atom_id res chain seq x y z
N MET A 1 47.20 -26.75 -15.48
CA MET A 1 45.78 -27.10 -15.29
C MET A 1 45.23 -26.25 -14.14
N LYS A 2 44.18 -25.47 -14.37
CA LYS A 2 43.71 -24.37 -13.49
C LYS A 2 42.83 -24.91 -12.35
N GLY A 3 43.22 -24.64 -11.10
CA GLY A 3 42.42 -24.96 -9.90
C GLY A 3 41.18 -24.07 -9.79
N ARG A 4 39.99 -24.69 -9.75
CA ARG A 4 38.71 -24.00 -9.56
C ARG A 4 38.56 -23.62 -8.08
N ARG A 5 38.57 -22.31 -7.80
CA ARG A 5 38.25 -21.77 -6.46
C ARG A 5 36.73 -21.76 -6.29
N ALA A 6 36.24 -22.47 -5.28
CA ALA A 6 34.84 -22.43 -4.86
C ALA A 6 34.50 -21.04 -4.31
N ARG A 7 33.52 -20.36 -4.94
CA ARG A 7 32.98 -19.10 -4.43
C ARG A 7 31.88 -19.44 -3.43
N ARG A 8 32.12 -19.14 -2.15
CA ARG A 8 31.11 -19.25 -1.10
C ARG A 8 30.15 -18.05 -1.25
N CYS A 9 28.88 -18.30 -1.55
CA CYS A 9 27.83 -17.31 -1.39
C CYS A 9 27.42 -17.29 0.08
N SER A 10 27.69 -16.19 0.78
CA SER A 10 27.14 -15.94 2.11
C SER A 10 25.75 -15.33 1.92
N VAL A 11 24.71 -16.07 2.30
CA VAL A 11 23.35 -15.52 2.45
C VAL A 11 23.28 -14.88 3.84
N LEU A 12 23.07 -13.56 3.88
CA LEU A 12 22.81 -12.84 5.12
C LEU A 12 21.30 -12.93 5.41
N LEU A 13 20.90 -13.82 6.30
CA LEU A 13 19.54 -13.86 6.85
C LEU A 13 19.42 -12.78 7.94
N LEU A 14 18.76 -11.67 7.61
CA LEU A 14 18.42 -10.63 8.58
C LEU A 14 17.18 -11.11 9.36
N GLY A 15 17.41 -11.66 10.55
CA GLY A 15 16.33 -12.04 11.47
C GLY A 15 15.68 -10.81 12.07
N LEU A 16 14.38 -10.60 11.82
CA LEU A 16 13.60 -9.58 12.50
C LEU A 16 13.10 -10.16 13.83
N VAL A 17 13.68 -9.70 14.94
CA VAL A 17 13.15 -9.95 16.28
C VAL A 17 11.98 -8.99 16.50
N MET A 18 10.75 -9.50 16.38
CA MET A 18 9.55 -8.77 16.81
C MET A 18 9.35 -9.02 18.32
N SER A 19 9.89 -8.14 19.16
CA SER A 19 9.58 -8.11 20.59
C SER A 19 8.55 -7.01 20.87
N GLY A 20 7.38 -7.42 21.40
CA GLY A 20 6.34 -6.53 21.92
C GLY A 20 5.02 -6.64 21.15
N ALA A 21 4.19 -7.61 21.51
CA ALA A 21 2.81 -7.69 21.02
C ALA A 21 1.97 -6.60 21.69
N ALA A 22 2.01 -5.38 21.15
CA ALA A 22 0.80 -4.56 21.15
C ALA A 22 -0.22 -5.30 20.26
N ALA A 23 -1.47 -5.44 20.70
CA ALA A 23 -2.51 -6.07 19.90
C ALA A 23 -2.77 -5.21 18.65
N ALA A 24 -2.06 -5.51 17.56
CA ALA A 24 -2.27 -4.85 16.28
C ALA A 24 -3.49 -5.50 15.61
N ALA A 25 -4.49 -4.70 15.29
CA ALA A 25 -5.59 -5.16 14.44
C ALA A 25 -5.02 -5.39 13.03
N VAL A 26 -5.26 -6.58 12.49
CA VAL A 26 -4.88 -6.94 11.13
C VAL A 26 -6.15 -7.07 10.31
N GLU A 27 -6.25 -6.27 9.26
CA GLU A 27 -7.35 -6.32 8.30
C GLU A 27 -6.78 -6.64 6.92
N GLY A 28 -7.50 -7.41 6.13
CA GLY A 28 -7.10 -7.74 4.77
C GLY A 28 -8.29 -7.87 3.84
N ASN A 29 -8.06 -7.61 2.56
CA ASN A 29 -9.07 -7.71 1.52
C ASN A 29 -8.48 -8.31 0.25
N ALA A 30 -9.34 -8.93 -0.55
CA ALA A 30 -9.02 -9.40 -1.89
C ALA A 30 -10.24 -9.16 -2.80
N THR A 31 -9.98 -8.69 -4.02
CA THR A 31 -11.03 -8.35 -4.99
C THR A 31 -10.62 -8.81 -6.39
N LEU A 32 -11.57 -9.35 -7.13
CA LEU A 32 -11.49 -9.49 -8.58
C LEU A 32 -12.48 -8.50 -9.19
N THR A 33 -12.03 -7.65 -10.10
CA THR A 33 -12.88 -6.71 -10.84
C THR A 33 -12.74 -6.94 -12.33
N THR A 34 -13.78 -6.63 -13.09
CA THR A 34 -13.73 -6.62 -14.56
C THR A 34 -13.03 -5.38 -15.11
N ASP A 35 -13.01 -4.28 -14.34
CA ASP A 35 -12.29 -3.05 -14.64
C ASP A 35 -11.91 -2.38 -13.31
N TYR A 36 -10.64 -2.06 -13.10
CA TYR A 36 -10.21 -1.29 -11.93
C TYR A 36 -10.41 0.19 -12.20
N VAL A 37 -11.44 0.80 -11.60
CA VAL A 37 -11.72 2.23 -11.74
C VAL A 37 -11.28 2.98 -10.48
N TRP A 38 -10.38 3.93 -10.63
CA TRP A 38 -9.92 4.81 -9.56
C TRP A 38 -10.27 6.27 -9.89
N ARG A 39 -11.00 6.93 -8.98
CA ARG A 39 -11.46 8.33 -9.11
C ARG A 39 -12.13 8.64 -10.47
N GLY A 40 -12.85 7.67 -11.03
CA GLY A 40 -13.58 7.80 -12.30
C GLY A 40 -12.78 7.42 -13.56
N SER A 41 -11.51 7.04 -13.42
CA SER A 41 -10.66 6.61 -14.54
C SER A 41 -10.33 5.13 -14.44
N SER A 42 -10.47 4.39 -15.54
CA SER A 42 -9.95 3.01 -15.60
C SER A 42 -8.43 3.02 -15.46
N GLN A 43 -7.93 2.14 -14.60
CA GLN A 43 -6.52 1.87 -14.36
C GLN A 43 -6.09 0.54 -15.00
N SER A 44 -7.03 -0.27 -15.49
CA SER A 44 -6.75 -1.55 -16.16
C SER A 44 -7.23 -1.57 -17.61
N ASP A 45 -7.60 -0.43 -18.19
CA ASP A 45 -8.06 -0.29 -19.58
C ASP A 45 -9.25 -1.21 -19.93
N GLY A 46 -10.13 -1.45 -18.96
CA GLY A 46 -11.25 -2.40 -19.10
C GLY A 46 -10.86 -3.88 -19.01
N ASP A 47 -9.59 -4.21 -18.75
CA ASP A 47 -9.16 -5.57 -18.48
C ASP A 47 -9.46 -5.99 -17.03
N PRO A 48 -9.75 -7.28 -16.77
CA PRO A 48 -9.90 -7.78 -15.42
C PRO A 48 -8.63 -7.60 -14.57
N ALA A 49 -8.82 -7.17 -13.31
CA ALA A 49 -7.73 -6.94 -12.37
C ALA A 49 -7.96 -7.68 -11.05
N ALA A 50 -6.90 -8.31 -10.54
CA ALA A 50 -6.85 -8.81 -9.18
C ALA A 50 -6.27 -7.73 -8.27
N GLN A 51 -6.84 -7.62 -7.07
CA GLN A 51 -6.49 -6.62 -6.06
C GLN A 51 -6.38 -7.31 -4.71
N ALA A 52 -5.40 -6.90 -3.90
CA ALA A 52 -5.30 -7.35 -2.52
C ALA A 52 -4.67 -6.28 -1.65
N GLY A 53 -5.03 -6.27 -0.38
CA GLY A 53 -4.47 -5.35 0.60
C GLY A 53 -4.41 -5.93 2.00
N VAL A 54 -3.52 -5.37 2.79
CA VAL A 54 -3.40 -5.63 4.22
C VAL A 54 -3.16 -4.32 4.96
N LYS A 55 -3.81 -4.16 6.11
CA LYS A 55 -3.67 -3.03 7.02
C LYS A 55 -3.34 -3.53 8.42
N LEU A 56 -2.41 -2.84 9.06
CA LEU A 56 -2.07 -2.99 10.46
C LEU A 56 -2.49 -1.71 11.19
N GLY A 57 -3.21 -1.85 12.30
CA GLY A 57 -3.61 -0.72 13.15
C GLY A 57 -3.25 -0.96 14.62
N SER A 58 -2.90 0.08 15.34
CA SER A 58 -2.71 0.06 16.79
C SER A 58 -3.87 0.74 17.53
N GLU A 59 -4.06 0.38 18.80
CA GLU A 59 -5.04 1.05 19.68
C GLU A 59 -4.78 2.55 19.85
N SER A 60 -3.55 3.00 19.63
CA SER A 60 -3.15 4.42 19.66
C SER A 60 -3.52 5.21 18.41
N GLY A 61 -4.19 4.58 17.43
CA GLY A 61 -4.68 5.24 16.20
C GLY A 61 -3.69 5.24 15.03
N TRP A 62 -2.46 4.77 15.22
CA TRP A 62 -1.49 4.63 14.13
C TRP A 62 -1.87 3.44 13.25
N TYR A 63 -1.68 3.59 11.94
CA TYR A 63 -1.86 2.50 11.01
C TYR A 63 -0.88 2.57 9.84
N ALA A 64 -0.66 1.41 9.24
CA ALA A 64 0.03 1.27 7.97
C ALA A 64 -0.69 0.24 7.11
N SER A 65 -0.69 0.43 5.79
CA SER A 65 -1.24 -0.55 4.87
C SER A 65 -0.42 -0.67 3.60
N VAL A 66 -0.52 -1.85 2.98
CA VAL A 66 -0.05 -2.07 1.63
C VAL A 66 -1.23 -2.62 0.84
N TRP A 67 -1.45 -2.05 -0.33
CA TRP A 67 -2.42 -2.53 -1.30
C TRP A 67 -1.73 -2.68 -2.67
N GLY A 68 -2.23 -3.55 -3.52
CA GLY A 68 -1.77 -3.60 -4.91
C GLY A 68 -2.76 -4.22 -5.86
N SER A 69 -2.57 -3.91 -7.14
CA SER A 69 -3.38 -4.42 -8.24
C SER A 69 -2.61 -4.54 -9.55
N GLY A 70 -3.17 -5.30 -10.50
CA GLY A 70 -2.78 -5.23 -11.89
C GLY A 70 -3.34 -3.96 -12.55
N VAL A 71 -2.50 -3.29 -13.35
CA VAL A 71 -2.87 -2.09 -14.12
C VAL A 71 -2.46 -2.23 -15.57
N SER A 72 -3.11 -1.48 -16.44
CA SER A 72 -2.85 -1.37 -17.88
C SER A 72 -3.32 0.02 -18.31
N PHE A 73 -2.49 0.73 -19.06
CA PHE A 73 -2.76 2.11 -19.46
C PHE A 73 -2.62 2.28 -20.96
N GLN A 74 -3.36 3.27 -21.50
CA GLN A 74 -3.23 3.72 -22.89
C GLN A 74 -2.83 5.19 -22.95
N PRO A 75 -1.83 5.57 -23.76
CA PRO A 75 -0.93 4.66 -24.49
C PRO A 75 -0.07 3.81 -23.54
N ASP A 76 0.35 2.61 -24.00
CA ASP A 76 1.14 1.69 -23.17
C ASP A 76 2.43 2.35 -22.68
N ASN A 77 2.57 2.37 -21.35
CA ASN A 77 3.73 2.92 -20.65
C ASN A 77 4.53 1.83 -19.92
N GLY A 78 4.18 0.55 -20.08
CA GLY A 78 4.87 -0.59 -19.45
C GLY A 78 4.47 -0.88 -18.00
N ALA A 79 3.62 -0.07 -17.37
CA ALA A 79 3.10 -0.39 -16.04
C ALA A 79 2.19 -1.62 -16.11
N ARG A 80 2.40 -2.57 -15.21
CA ARG A 80 1.58 -3.80 -15.09
C ARG A 80 1.06 -4.06 -13.69
N SER A 81 1.59 -3.33 -12.71
CA SER A 81 1.18 -3.40 -11.31
C SER A 81 1.25 -2.03 -10.67
N GLU A 82 0.32 -1.77 -9.76
CA GLU A 82 0.32 -0.64 -8.84
C GLU A 82 0.44 -1.16 -7.41
N PHE A 83 1.20 -0.45 -6.58
CA PHE A 83 1.28 -0.68 -5.14
C PHE A 83 1.14 0.63 -4.37
N ASP A 84 0.29 0.60 -3.36
CA ASP A 84 0.03 1.74 -2.49
C ASP A 84 0.56 1.41 -1.10
N VAL A 85 1.50 2.22 -0.62
CA VAL A 85 2.02 2.12 0.74
C VAL A 85 1.51 3.31 1.54
N VAL A 86 0.75 3.03 2.58
CA VAL A 86 0.12 4.04 3.42
C VAL A 86 0.68 4.00 4.82
N ALA A 87 0.91 5.16 5.41
CA ALA A 87 1.09 5.33 6.84
C ALA A 87 0.25 6.52 7.31
N GLY A 88 -0.45 6.36 8.44
CA GLY A 88 -1.35 7.39 8.93
C GLY A 88 -1.64 7.27 10.42
N TRP A 89 -2.36 8.28 10.91
CA TRP A 89 -2.90 8.33 12.25
C TRP A 89 -4.34 8.82 12.21
N GLY A 90 -5.22 8.10 12.89
CA GLY A 90 -6.63 8.46 13.05
C GLY A 90 -7.05 8.39 14.51
N GLY A 91 -7.72 9.44 15.00
CA GLY A 91 -8.17 9.46 16.39
C GLY A 91 -9.04 10.65 16.75
N ALA A 92 -9.66 10.57 17.93
CA ALA A 92 -10.39 11.67 18.52
C ALA A 92 -9.42 12.78 18.98
N LEU A 93 -9.73 14.04 18.65
CA LEU A 93 -9.04 15.22 19.16
C LEU A 93 -9.75 15.81 20.39
N GLY A 94 -10.95 15.34 20.68
CA GLY A 94 -11.80 15.77 21.78
C GLY A 94 -13.16 15.05 21.71
N GLN A 95 -14.16 15.56 22.42
CA GLN A 95 -15.50 14.93 22.45
C GLN A 95 -16.23 15.02 21.09
N ASP A 96 -15.99 16.10 20.35
CA ASP A 96 -16.75 16.42 19.14
C ASP A 96 -15.92 16.34 17.84
N TRP A 97 -14.60 16.21 17.95
CA TRP A 97 -13.68 16.25 16.81
C TRP A 97 -12.90 14.96 16.67
N ALA A 98 -12.74 14.50 15.43
CA ALA A 98 -11.79 13.45 15.06
C ALA A 98 -10.99 13.88 13.83
N LEU A 99 -9.75 13.43 13.76
CA LEU A 99 -8.84 13.65 12.64
C LEU A 99 -8.33 12.31 12.13
N ASP A 100 -8.33 12.12 10.82
CA ASP A 100 -7.50 11.13 10.13
C ASP A 100 -6.52 11.89 9.22
N VAL A 101 -5.24 11.54 9.31
CA VAL A 101 -4.21 12.04 8.39
C VAL A 101 -3.37 10.87 7.91
N ASN A 102 -3.10 10.82 6.61
CA ASN A 102 -2.27 9.77 6.03
C ASN A 102 -1.44 10.26 4.86
N LEU A 103 -0.30 9.59 4.69
CA LEU A 103 0.54 9.67 3.52
C LEU A 103 0.42 8.37 2.74
N THR A 104 0.18 8.48 1.44
CA THR A 104 0.18 7.35 0.50
C THR A 104 1.29 7.51 -0.51
N ARG A 105 2.12 6.48 -0.71
CA ARG A 105 3.08 6.40 -1.81
C ARG A 105 2.56 5.42 -2.84
N TYR A 106 2.27 5.93 -4.03
CA TYR A 106 1.90 5.14 -5.20
C TYR A 106 3.17 4.71 -5.94
N LEU A 107 3.23 3.43 -6.30
CA LEU A 107 4.38 2.80 -6.95
C LEU A 107 3.90 2.00 -8.16
N TYR A 108 4.50 2.28 -9.32
CA TYR A 108 4.27 1.57 -10.58
C TYR A 108 5.58 0.94 -11.08
N PRO A 109 5.97 -0.22 -10.54
CA PRO A 109 7.14 -0.94 -11.05
C PRO A 109 7.02 -1.19 -12.56
N SER A 110 8.16 -1.20 -13.24
CA SER A 110 8.27 -1.44 -14.70
C SER A 110 7.67 -0.37 -15.62
N SER A 111 7.03 0.69 -15.09
CA SER A 111 6.65 1.85 -15.89
C SER A 111 7.89 2.50 -16.54
N THR A 112 7.76 2.87 -17.80
CA THR A 112 8.78 3.56 -18.60
C THR A 112 8.72 5.08 -18.43
N VAL A 113 7.65 5.59 -17.83
CA VAL A 113 7.48 6.99 -17.42
C VAL A 113 7.35 7.08 -15.90
N ASP A 114 7.64 8.24 -15.33
CA ASP A 114 7.51 8.43 -13.88
C ASP A 114 6.05 8.63 -13.49
N LEU A 115 5.42 7.54 -13.04
CA LEU A 115 4.07 7.53 -12.48
C LEU A 115 4.07 7.57 -10.96
N ASN A 116 5.24 7.51 -10.30
CA ASN A 116 5.27 7.36 -8.84
C ASN A 116 5.06 8.70 -8.16
N TRP A 117 4.12 8.78 -7.22
CA TRP A 117 3.85 10.03 -6.53
C TRP A 117 3.39 9.79 -5.09
N THR A 118 3.39 10.86 -4.29
CA THR A 118 3.01 10.83 -2.88
C THR A 118 1.82 11.74 -2.66
N GLU A 119 0.80 11.24 -1.98
CA GLU A 119 -0.39 11.99 -1.57
C GLU A 119 -0.41 12.18 -0.06
N LEU A 120 -0.81 13.37 0.39
CA LEU A 120 -1.22 13.64 1.76
C LEU A 120 -2.74 13.81 1.77
N ASN A 121 -3.42 13.02 2.58
CA ASN A 121 -4.86 13.14 2.81
C ASN A 121 -5.13 13.46 4.28
N SER A 122 -6.14 14.29 4.51
CA SER A 122 -6.62 14.62 5.86
C SER A 122 -8.14 14.72 5.87
N THR A 123 -8.78 14.08 6.84
CA THR A 123 -10.22 14.18 7.10
C THR A 123 -10.46 14.70 8.50
N LEU A 124 -11.15 15.84 8.60
CA LEU A 124 -11.59 16.40 9.88
C LEU A 124 -13.10 16.15 10.03
N THR A 125 -13.48 15.47 11.11
CA THR A 125 -14.88 15.17 11.43
C THR A 125 -15.33 16.00 12.62
N TRP A 126 -16.50 16.64 12.51
CA TRP A 126 -17.17 17.39 13.58
C TRP A 126 -18.53 16.79 13.86
N GLN A 127 -18.84 16.55 15.15
CA GLN A 127 -20.13 16.10 15.67
C GLN A 127 -20.85 15.11 14.76
N GLN A 128 -20.53 13.82 14.90
CA GLN A 128 -21.14 12.73 14.14
C GLN A 128 -22.58 12.47 14.64
N ARG A 129 -23.51 13.39 14.31
CA ARG A 129 -24.95 13.27 14.59
C ARG A 129 -25.62 12.62 13.38
N TYR A 130 -25.87 11.32 13.46
CA TYR A 130 -26.80 10.60 12.59
C TYR A 130 -28.11 10.35 13.33
#